data_AF-A0A6B2T8M2-F1
#
_entry.id   AF-A0A6B2T8M2-F1
#
_cell.length_a   1.000
_cell.length_b   1.000
_cell.length_c   1.000
_cell.angle_alpha   90.00
_cell.angle_beta   90.00
_cell.angle_gamma   90.00
#
_symmetry.space_group_name_H-M   'P 1'
#
loop_
_entity.id
_entity.type
_entity.pdbx_description
1 polymer ?
#
loop_
_entity_poly.entity_id
_entity_poly.type
_entity_poly.pdbx_seq_one_letter_code
_entity_poly.pdbx_strand_id
1 'polypeptide(L)'
;RTAGRRVTPNSTWWWAALPVAGPVVPVVAGLTLAGLLPVRGVAIIPVTGILIGGALTATVLAGRRALDELHTRYGEFEAGIALGLPDHDARIEVIRPAASDALLPGLDQTRTVGLVTLPGAFVGMLLGGASPAMAGAVQLFVLIALMAVQASAVALTVELVARGRLHRSAPPSAPPAPAAPTRGTSPRPR
;
A
#
# COMPACT_ATOMS: atom_id res chain seq x y z
N ARG A 1 0.58 -21.53 -14.51
CA ARG A 1 -0.24 -20.30 -14.38
C ARG A 1 0.19 -19.58 -13.10
N THR A 2 0.82 -18.42 -13.22
CA THR A 2 1.57 -17.75 -12.13
C THR A 2 0.70 -16.86 -11.24
N ALA A 3 1.14 -16.67 -9.99
CA ALA A 3 0.43 -15.98 -8.90
C ALA A 3 0.05 -14.51 -9.18
N GLY A 4 0.75 -13.82 -10.10
CA GLY A 4 0.51 -12.40 -10.40
C GLY A 4 -0.88 -12.07 -10.96
N ARG A 5 -1.56 -13.03 -11.60
CA ARG A 5 -2.89 -12.80 -12.19
C ARG A 5 -4.05 -12.83 -11.17
N ARG A 6 -3.79 -13.15 -9.90
CA ARG A 6 -4.83 -13.30 -8.87
C ARG A 6 -5.13 -12.02 -8.09
N VAL A 7 -4.38 -10.92 -8.30
CA VAL A 7 -4.49 -9.73 -7.45
C VAL A 7 -5.25 -8.56 -8.09
N THR A 8 -5.24 -8.35 -9.41
CA THR A 8 -6.07 -7.31 -10.05
C THR A 8 -6.16 -7.49 -11.57
N PRO A 9 -7.36 -7.43 -12.19
CA PRO A 9 -7.54 -7.61 -13.63
C PRO A 9 -7.51 -6.28 -14.40
N ASN A 10 -6.68 -5.30 -14.01
CA ASN A 10 -6.66 -4.00 -14.69
C ASN A 10 -5.25 -3.42 -14.92
N SER A 11 -5.14 -2.54 -15.92
CA SER A 11 -3.91 -1.90 -16.44
C SER A 11 -3.18 -0.98 -15.43
N THR A 12 -3.64 -0.89 -14.18
CA THR A 12 -3.11 -0.02 -13.13
C THR A 12 -2.17 -0.76 -12.15
N TRP A 13 -1.97 -2.07 -12.32
CA TRP A 13 -1.10 -2.89 -11.43
C TRP A 13 0.36 -2.39 -11.36
N TRP A 14 0.88 -1.80 -12.43
CA TRP A 14 2.23 -1.24 -12.44
C TRP A 14 2.40 -0.03 -11.50
N TRP A 15 1.34 0.75 -11.26
CA TRP A 15 1.41 1.85 -10.28
C TRP A 15 1.54 1.33 -8.85
N ALA A 16 1.04 0.12 -8.55
CA ALA A 16 1.26 -0.52 -7.27
C ALA A 16 2.71 -1.01 -7.07
N ALA A 17 3.50 -1.11 -8.15
CA ALA A 17 4.93 -1.42 -8.04
C ALA A 17 5.73 -0.23 -7.48
N LEU A 18 5.24 1.01 -7.65
CA LEU A 18 5.97 2.21 -7.23
C LEU A 18 6.04 2.38 -5.71
N PRO A 19 4.95 2.23 -4.93
CA PRO A 19 4.99 2.21 -3.46
C PRO A 19 5.81 1.06 -2.88
N VAL A 20 6.04 0.00 -3.66
CA VAL A 20 6.81 -1.17 -3.22
C VAL A 20 8.30 -0.99 -3.53
N ALA A 21 8.64 -0.77 -4.80
CA ALA A 21 10.03 -0.63 -5.23
C ALA A 21 10.65 0.69 -4.77
N GLY A 22 9.86 1.77 -4.78
CA GLY A 22 10.27 3.12 -4.41
C GLY A 22 11.00 3.21 -3.07
N PRO A 23 10.48 2.63 -1.98
CA PRO A 23 11.18 2.62 -0.69
C PRO A 23 12.13 1.46 -0.50
N VAL A 24 11.86 0.27 -1.06
CA VAL A 24 12.71 -0.91 -0.84
C VAL A 24 14.11 -0.72 -1.43
N VAL A 25 14.20 -0.24 -2.67
CA VAL A 25 15.48 -0.06 -3.37
C VAL A 25 16.44 0.88 -2.62
N PRO A 26 16.05 2.12 -2.25
CA PRO A 26 16.96 3.03 -1.55
C PRO A 26 17.30 2.53 -0.14
N VAL A 27 16.38 1.85 0.56
CA VAL A 27 16.67 1.31 1.89
C VAL A 27 17.66 0.15 1.81
N VAL A 28 17.48 -0.80 0.89
CA VAL A 28 18.44 -1.90 0.68
C VAL A 28 19.80 -1.35 0.23
N ALA A 29 19.81 -0.38 -0.68
CA ALA A 29 21.04 0.28 -1.11
C ALA A 29 21.74 0.97 0.07
N GLY A 30 21.01 1.73 0.89
CA GLY A 30 21.54 2.42 2.06
C GLY A 30 22.12 1.46 3.11
N LEU A 31 21.42 0.37 3.42
CA LEU A 31 21.92 -0.66 4.35
C LEU A 31 23.17 -1.36 3.83
N THR A 32 23.26 -1.58 2.51
CA THR A 32 24.42 -2.19 1.87
C THR A 32 25.62 -1.23 1.87
N LEU A 33 25.39 0.05 1.52
CA LEU A 33 26.42 1.09 1.52
C LEU A 33 26.94 1.39 2.93
N ALA A 34 26.09 1.32 3.94
CA ALA A 34 26.47 1.46 5.35
C ALA A 34 27.24 0.24 5.90
N GLY A 35 27.43 -0.82 5.12
CA GLY A 35 28.11 -2.05 5.56
C GLY A 35 27.31 -2.88 6.57
N LEU A 36 26.02 -2.57 6.76
CA LEU A 36 25.13 -3.26 7.71
C LEU A 36 24.59 -4.58 7.16
N LEU A 37 24.59 -4.74 5.84
CA LEU A 37 24.22 -5.98 5.15
C LEU A 37 25.40 -6.50 4.32
N PRO A 38 25.94 -7.69 4.63
CA PRO A 38 26.92 -8.31 3.76
C PRO A 38 26.25 -8.67 2.44
N VAL A 39 26.90 -8.33 1.31
CA VAL A 39 26.39 -8.58 -0.07
C VAL A 39 26.33 -10.08 -0.43
N ARG A 40 26.52 -10.96 0.56
CA ARG A 40 26.38 -12.41 0.39
C ARG A 40 24.89 -12.74 0.27
N GLY A 41 24.53 -13.55 -0.74
CA GLY A 41 23.16 -13.96 -1.03
C GLY A 41 22.37 -14.42 0.20
N VAL A 42 23.02 -15.12 1.12
CA VAL A 42 22.43 -15.68 2.35
C VAL A 42 21.82 -14.63 3.28
N ALA A 43 22.32 -13.39 3.28
CA ALA A 43 21.80 -12.30 4.12
C ALA A 43 20.93 -11.31 3.33
N ILE A 44 21.36 -10.94 2.12
CA ILE A 44 20.65 -9.92 1.32
C ILE A 44 19.31 -10.43 0.77
N ILE A 45 19.22 -11.72 0.40
CA ILE A 45 17.98 -12.29 -0.16
C ILE A 45 16.85 -12.29 0.89
N PRO A 46 17.04 -12.83 2.12
CA PRO A 46 16.00 -12.80 3.14
C PRO A 46 15.60 -11.38 3.55
N VAL A 47 16.56 -10.48 3.74
CA VAL A 47 16.27 -9.10 4.16
C VAL A 47 15.48 -8.35 3.11
N THR A 48 15.90 -8.44 1.84
CA THR A 48 15.15 -7.83 0.73
C THR A 48 13.74 -8.42 0.64
N GLY A 49 13.59 -9.74 0.81
CA GLY A 49 12.29 -10.40 0.83
C GLY A 49 11.37 -9.89 1.95
N ILE A 50 11.90 -9.69 3.15
CA ILE A 50 11.17 -9.13 4.30
C ILE A 50 10.69 -7.71 3.98
N LEU A 51 11.58 -6.85 3.47
CA LEU A 51 11.25 -5.47 3.13
C LEU A 51 10.19 -5.38 2.01
N ILE A 52 10.31 -6.20 0.95
CA ILE A 52 9.31 -6.27 -0.12
C ILE A 52 7.96 -6.75 0.43
N GLY A 53 7.95 -7.81 1.25
CA GLY A 53 6.72 -8.33 1.86
C GLY A 53 6.03 -7.30 2.74
N GLY A 54 6.80 -6.55 3.55
CA GLY A 54 6.29 -5.45 4.35
C GLY A 54 5.69 -4.33 3.50
N ALA A 55 6.41 -3.89 2.46
CA ALA A 55 5.94 -2.85 1.54
C ALA A 55 4.65 -3.25 0.81
N LEU A 56 4.56 -4.50 0.33
CA LEU A 56 3.36 -5.05 -0.31
C LEU A 56 2.17 -5.01 0.63
N THR A 57 2.35 -5.49 1.86
CA THR A 57 1.29 -5.54 2.87
C THR A 57 0.78 -4.13 3.21
N ALA A 58 1.71 -3.20 3.46
CA ALA A 58 1.40 -1.80 3.76
C ALA A 58 0.68 -1.11 2.59
N THR A 59 1.18 -1.29 1.36
CA THR A 59 0.58 -0.73 0.13
C THR A 59 -0.86 -1.22 -0.07
N VAL A 60 -1.09 -2.53 0.05
CA VAL A 60 -2.43 -3.11 -0.14
C VAL A 60 -3.40 -2.62 0.93
N LEU A 61 -2.97 -2.58 2.18
CA LEU A 61 -3.83 -2.17 3.29
C LEU A 61 -4.15 -0.67 3.23
N ALA A 62 -3.15 0.17 2.99
CA ALA A 62 -3.33 1.62 2.84
C ALA A 62 -4.21 1.96 1.63
N GLY A 63 -3.96 1.32 0.49
CA GLY A 63 -4.74 1.57 -0.73
C GLY A 63 -6.20 1.15 -0.58
N ARG A 64 -6.48 0.01 0.05
CA ARG A 64 -7.85 -0.42 0.35
C ARG A 64 -8.56 0.57 1.26
N ARG A 65 -7.94 0.91 2.39
CA ARG A 65 -8.53 1.85 3.35
C ARG A 65 -8.77 3.23 2.74
N ALA A 66 -7.79 3.77 2.01
CA ALA A 66 -7.93 5.06 1.33
C ALA A 66 -9.11 5.07 0.34
N LEU A 67 -9.24 4.04 -0.49
CA LEU A 67 -10.31 3.96 -1.49
C LEU A 67 -11.68 3.72 -0.87
N ASP A 68 -11.76 2.89 0.17
CA ASP A 68 -13.01 2.64 0.88
C ASP A 68 -13.46 3.89 1.67
N GLU A 69 -12.51 4.66 2.20
CA GLU A 69 -12.78 5.93 2.88
C GLU A 69 -13.29 7.01 1.92
N LEU A 70 -12.68 7.17 0.73
CA LEU A 70 -13.20 8.08 -0.31
C LEU A 70 -14.62 7.75 -0.72
N HIS A 71 -14.94 6.46 -0.80
CA HIS A 71 -16.27 6.01 -1.17
C HIS A 71 -17.29 6.29 -0.05
N THR A 72 -16.90 6.06 1.20
CA THR A 72 -17.79 6.19 2.36
C THR A 72 -18.02 7.65 2.74
N ARG A 73 -16.97 8.47 2.69
CA ARG A 73 -16.96 9.89 3.06
C ARG A 73 -16.90 10.80 1.82
N TYR A 74 -17.49 10.36 0.72
CA TYR A 74 -17.50 11.12 -0.53
C TYR A 74 -18.12 12.52 -0.36
N GLY A 75 -19.11 12.66 0.53
CA GLY A 75 -19.69 13.96 0.86
C GLY A 75 -18.71 14.96 1.49
N GLU A 76 -17.69 14.49 2.22
CA GLU A 76 -16.66 15.35 2.79
C GLU A 76 -15.65 15.80 1.73
N PHE A 77 -15.35 14.93 0.78
CA PHE A 77 -14.58 15.31 -0.41
C PHE A 77 -15.30 16.42 -1.20
N GLU A 78 -16.59 16.26 -1.51
CA GLU A 78 -17.41 17.27 -2.20
C GLU A 78 -17.49 18.59 -1.41
N ALA A 79 -17.61 18.52 -0.08
CA ALA A 79 -17.56 19.69 0.78
C ALA A 79 -16.23 20.43 0.66
N GLY A 80 -15.11 19.70 0.63
CA GLY A 80 -13.77 20.29 0.42
C GLY A 80 -13.66 21.01 -0.92
N ILE A 81 -14.17 20.40 -2.00
CA ILE A 81 -14.22 21.03 -3.33
C ILE A 81 -15.11 22.28 -3.31
N ALA A 82 -16.27 22.25 -2.64
CA ALA A 82 -17.18 23.38 -2.52
C ALA A 82 -16.55 24.56 -1.75
N LEU A 83 -15.61 24.28 -0.84
CA LEU A 83 -14.80 25.29 -0.15
C LEU A 83 -13.61 25.81 -0.99
N GLY A 84 -13.42 25.28 -2.21
CA GLY A 84 -12.36 25.70 -3.13
C GLY A 84 -11.04 24.95 -2.96
N LEU A 85 -11.02 23.82 -2.24
CA LEU A 85 -9.80 23.00 -2.16
C LEU A 85 -9.50 22.34 -3.52
N PRO A 86 -8.21 22.21 -3.88
CA PRO A 86 -7.80 21.35 -4.99
C PRO A 86 -8.25 19.89 -4.77
N ASP A 87 -8.57 19.19 -5.87
CA ASP A 87 -8.98 17.76 -5.84
C ASP A 87 -8.01 16.87 -5.06
N HIS A 88 -6.71 17.11 -5.21
CA HIS A 88 -5.67 16.42 -4.44
C HIS A 88 -5.83 16.62 -2.93
N ASP A 89 -5.95 17.87 -2.48
CA ASP A 89 -5.96 18.21 -1.05
C ASP A 89 -7.27 17.76 -0.40
N ALA A 90 -8.39 17.93 -1.10
CA ALA A 90 -9.68 17.41 -0.65
C ALA A 90 -9.67 15.88 -0.45
N ARG A 91 -9.01 15.13 -1.35
CA ARG A 91 -8.84 13.68 -1.18
C ARG A 91 -7.91 13.33 -0.02
N ILE A 92 -6.78 14.03 0.11
CA ILE A 92 -5.81 13.79 1.20
C ILE A 92 -6.47 13.93 2.56
N GLU A 93 -7.30 14.95 2.74
CA GLU A 93 -8.01 15.20 4.00
C GLU A 93 -8.90 14.02 4.40
N VAL A 94 -9.58 13.43 3.42
CA VAL A 94 -10.45 12.27 3.65
C VAL A 94 -9.64 10.99 3.93
N ILE A 95 -8.60 10.70 3.14
CA ILE A 95 -7.97 9.38 3.14
C ILE A 95 -6.80 9.19 4.10
N ARG A 96 -6.06 10.27 4.41
CA ARG A 96 -4.79 10.18 5.14
C ARG A 96 -4.95 9.47 6.49
N PRO A 97 -5.96 9.78 7.32
CA PRO A 97 -6.12 9.12 8.63
C PRO A 97 -6.32 7.61 8.48
N ALA A 98 -7.31 7.20 7.68
CA ALA A 98 -7.65 5.79 7.48
C ALA A 98 -6.50 4.99 6.83
N ALA A 99 -5.77 5.59 5.90
CA ALA A 99 -4.63 4.92 5.27
C ALA A 99 -3.45 4.72 6.23
N SER A 100 -3.24 5.63 7.18
CA SER A 100 -2.13 5.57 8.15
C SER A 100 -2.25 4.38 9.11
N ASP A 101 -3.47 3.91 9.38
CA ASP A 101 -3.70 2.71 10.17
C ASP A 101 -3.04 1.46 9.56
N ALA A 102 -2.63 1.51 8.28
CA ALA A 102 -1.95 0.39 7.63
C ALA A 102 -0.61 0.04 8.27
N LEU A 103 -0.08 0.93 9.11
CA LEU A 103 1.15 0.74 9.87
C LEU A 103 0.93 0.01 11.20
N LEU A 104 -0.30 -0.04 11.73
CA LEU A 104 -0.59 -0.64 13.03
C LEU A 104 -0.10 -2.10 13.13
N PRO A 105 -0.37 -3.01 12.16
CA PRO A 105 0.10 -4.39 12.26
C PRO A 105 1.63 -4.49 12.32
N GLY A 106 2.35 -3.63 11.58
CA GLY A 106 3.81 -3.58 11.58
C GLY A 106 4.37 -3.06 12.90
N LEU A 107 3.76 -2.04 13.48
CA LEU A 107 4.12 -1.50 14.79
C LEU A 107 3.89 -2.53 15.91
N ASP A 108 2.73 -3.18 15.90
CA ASP A 108 2.38 -4.20 16.90
C ASP A 108 3.33 -5.40 16.82
N GLN A 109 3.62 -5.88 15.61
CA GLN A 109 4.61 -6.94 15.42
C GLN A 109 5.98 -6.51 15.96
N THR A 110 6.47 -5.33 15.56
CA THR A 110 7.79 -4.82 15.94
C THR A 110 7.91 -4.67 17.45
N ARG A 111 6.86 -4.22 18.14
CA ARG A 111 6.83 -4.04 19.60
C ARG A 111 7.05 -5.35 20.37
N THR A 112 6.70 -6.49 19.79
CA THR A 112 6.81 -7.80 20.45
C THR A 112 8.13 -8.52 20.17
N VAL A 113 8.92 -8.04 19.22
CA VAL A 113 10.18 -8.65 18.85
C VAL A 113 11.19 -8.55 19.99
N GLY A 114 11.85 -9.66 20.30
CA GLY A 114 12.84 -9.77 21.36
C GLY A 114 12.24 -9.99 22.75
N LEU A 115 10.96 -9.63 22.96
CA LEU A 115 10.24 -9.91 24.21
C LEU A 115 9.56 -11.27 24.19
N VAL A 116 8.78 -11.54 23.14
CA VAL A 116 7.99 -12.77 23.03
C VAL A 116 8.17 -13.49 21.69
N THR A 117 8.69 -12.80 20.67
CA THR A 117 8.98 -13.40 19.36
C THR A 117 10.43 -13.16 18.95
N LEU A 118 11.06 -14.19 18.37
CA LEU A 118 12.35 -14.07 17.69
C LEU A 118 12.15 -14.23 16.18
N PRO A 119 12.55 -13.24 15.36
CA PRO A 119 12.45 -13.33 13.92
C PRO A 119 13.26 -14.50 13.36
N GLY A 120 12.73 -15.18 12.35
CA GLY A 120 13.40 -16.34 11.74
C GLY A 120 14.78 -16.01 11.17
N ALA A 121 14.99 -14.79 10.65
CA ALA A 121 16.30 -14.34 10.16
C ALA A 121 17.34 -14.22 11.28
N PHE A 122 16.94 -13.73 12.45
CA PHE A 122 17.79 -13.69 13.65
C PHE A 122 18.17 -15.10 14.09
N VAL A 123 17.20 -16.00 14.22
CA VAL A 123 17.44 -17.41 14.59
C VAL A 123 18.35 -18.09 13.57
N GLY A 124 18.12 -17.86 12.28
CA GLY A 124 18.96 -18.39 11.20
C GLY A 124 20.41 -17.93 11.28
N MET A 125 20.66 -16.66 11.65
CA MET A 125 22.03 -16.17 11.87
C MET A 125 22.71 -16.86 13.05
N LEU A 126 21.99 -17.07 14.16
CA LEU A 126 22.54 -17.79 15.32
C LEU A 126 22.88 -19.24 14.98
N LEU A 127 21.97 -19.96 14.32
CA LEU A 127 22.20 -21.33 13.87
C LEU A 127 23.33 -21.41 12.83
N GLY A 128 23.52 -20.34 12.06
CA GLY A 128 24.65 -20.16 11.13
C GLY A 128 25.98 -19.80 11.81
N GLY A 129 26.02 -19.73 13.15
CA GLY A 129 27.23 -19.47 13.93
C GLY A 129 27.54 -18.00 14.21
N ALA A 130 26.63 -17.06 13.89
CA ALA A 130 26.81 -15.66 14.26
C ALA A 130 26.67 -15.45 15.78
N SER A 131 27.38 -14.46 16.33
CA SER A 131 27.24 -14.12 17.74
C SER A 131 25.87 -13.47 18.02
N PRO A 132 25.27 -13.68 19.22
CA PRO A 132 24.00 -13.08 19.58
C PRO A 132 23.97 -11.55 19.48
N ALA A 133 25.06 -10.89 19.88
CA ALA A 133 25.18 -9.44 19.80
C ALA A 133 25.14 -8.94 18.34
N MET A 134 25.86 -9.60 17.44
CA MET A 134 25.87 -9.24 16.02
C MET A 134 24.52 -9.50 15.36
N ALA A 135 23.94 -10.68 15.59
CA ALA A 135 22.62 -11.03 15.06
C ALA A 135 21.55 -10.03 15.54
N GLY A 136 21.61 -9.62 16.80
CA GLY A 136 20.68 -8.67 17.40
C GLY A 136 20.79 -7.27 16.79
N ALA A 137 22.02 -6.78 16.60
CA ALA A 137 22.26 -5.50 15.95
C ALA A 137 21.72 -5.48 14.51
N VAL A 138 22.03 -6.49 13.71
CA VAL A 138 21.52 -6.60 12.32
C VAL A 138 20.00 -6.66 12.32
N GLN A 139 19.39 -7.47 13.21
CA GLN A 139 17.94 -7.58 13.28
C GLN A 139 17.27 -6.25 13.68
N LEU A 140 17.86 -5.47 14.59
CA LEU A 140 17.35 -4.14 14.95
C LEU A 140 17.33 -3.22 13.73
N PHE A 141 18.41 -3.18 12.94
CA PHE A 141 18.44 -2.40 11.70
C PHE A 141 17.40 -2.87 10.69
N VAL A 142 17.19 -4.19 10.55
CA VAL A 142 16.16 -4.74 9.66
C VAL A 142 14.76 -4.31 10.09
N LEU A 143 14.44 -4.29 11.39
CA LEU A 143 13.14 -3.83 11.88
C LEU A 143 12.93 -2.33 11.62
N ILE A 144 13.94 -1.51 11.88
CA ILE A 144 13.89 -0.06 11.60
C ILE A 144 13.69 0.17 10.09
N ALA A 145 14.45 -0.55 9.26
CA ALA A 145 14.33 -0.49 7.81
C ALA A 145 12.94 -0.94 7.34
N LEU A 146 12.38 -2.00 7.92
CA LEU A 146 11.04 -2.48 7.60
C LEU A 146 9.98 -1.42 7.92
N MET A 147 10.05 -0.77 9.09
CA MET A 147 9.14 0.32 9.45
C MET A 147 9.27 1.52 8.51
N ALA A 148 10.50 1.92 8.18
CA ALA A 148 10.74 3.00 7.23
C ALA A 148 10.17 2.67 5.84
N VAL A 149 10.36 1.44 5.37
CA VAL A 149 9.81 0.97 4.09
C VAL A 149 8.28 0.98 4.11
N GLN A 150 7.66 0.47 5.17
CA GLN A 150 6.20 0.45 5.27
C GLN A 150 5.61 1.86 5.34
N ALA A 151 6.15 2.75 6.18
CA ALA A 151 5.71 4.14 6.27
C ALA A 151 5.81 4.86 4.92
N SER A 152 6.92 4.68 4.22
CA SER A 152 7.15 5.27 2.90
C SER A 152 6.18 4.70 1.85
N ALA A 153 5.94 3.39 1.88
CA ALA A 153 4.98 2.73 1.00
C ALA A 153 3.54 3.24 1.22
N VAL A 154 3.13 3.44 2.47
CA VAL A 154 1.83 4.04 2.81
C VAL A 154 1.75 5.47 2.26
N ALA A 155 2.76 6.30 2.50
CA ALA A 155 2.79 7.68 2.01
C ALA A 155 2.69 7.77 0.48
N LEU A 156 3.47 6.97 -0.25
CA LEU A 156 3.40 6.90 -1.70
C LEU A 156 2.04 6.39 -2.20
N THR A 157 1.45 5.42 -1.50
CA THR A 157 0.12 4.91 -1.85
C THR A 157 -0.95 5.99 -1.69
N VAL A 158 -0.94 6.72 -0.57
CA VAL A 158 -1.85 7.84 -0.31
C VAL A 158 -1.72 8.91 -1.39
N GLU A 159 -0.49 9.28 -1.75
CA GLU A 159 -0.22 10.26 -2.81
C GLU A 159 -0.78 9.80 -4.18
N LEU A 160 -0.59 8.52 -4.53
CA LEU A 160 -1.09 7.98 -5.79
C LEU A 160 -2.64 7.91 -5.83
N VAL A 161 -3.28 7.63 -4.70
CA VAL A 161 -4.75 7.66 -4.57
C VAL A 161 -5.26 9.10 -4.65
N ALA A 162 -4.63 10.05 -3.94
CA ALA A 162 -5.00 11.46 -3.99
C ALA A 162 -4.87 12.04 -5.40
N ARG A 163 -3.81 11.71 -6.13
CA ARG A 163 -3.64 12.11 -7.55
C ARG A 163 -4.55 11.37 -8.53
N GLY A 164 -5.42 10.47 -8.07
CA GLY A 164 -6.31 9.70 -8.93
C GLY A 164 -5.59 8.71 -9.85
N ARG A 165 -4.33 8.34 -9.55
CA ARG A 165 -3.55 7.35 -10.31
C ARG A 165 -3.89 5.92 -9.88
N LEU A 166 -4.27 5.74 -8.61
CA LEU A 166 -4.84 4.51 -8.08
C LEU A 166 -6.33 4.74 -7.79
N HIS A 167 -7.21 4.15 -8.60
CA HIS A 167 -8.65 4.26 -8.44
C HIS A 167 -9.34 2.92 -8.72
N ARG A 168 -10.49 2.68 -8.07
CA ARG A 168 -11.36 1.54 -8.36
C ARG A 168 -12.22 1.94 -9.58
N SER A 169 -12.24 1.13 -10.64
CA SER A 169 -13.17 1.35 -11.76
C SER A 169 -14.60 1.28 -11.21
N ALA A 170 -15.43 2.28 -11.50
CA ALA A 170 -16.85 2.24 -11.18
C ALA A 170 -17.49 0.99 -11.80
N PRO A 171 -18.50 0.37 -11.15
CA PRO A 171 -19.31 -0.65 -11.81
C PRO A 171 -19.89 -0.09 -13.11
N PRO A 172 -20.07 -0.90 -14.18
CA PRO A 172 -20.69 -0.43 -15.41
C PRO A 172 -22.03 0.22 -15.08
N SER A 173 -22.22 1.43 -15.61
CA SER A 173 -23.43 2.23 -15.51
C SER A 173 -24.68 1.36 -15.62
N ALA A 174 -25.64 1.57 -14.73
CA ALA A 174 -26.95 0.95 -14.79
C ALA A 174 -27.49 0.97 -16.24
N PRO A 175 -28.17 -0.09 -16.70
CA PRO A 175 -28.70 -0.16 -18.05
C PRO A 175 -29.53 1.09 -18.36
N PRO A 176 -29.44 1.65 -19.58
CA PRO A 176 -30.17 2.85 -19.96
C PRO A 176 -31.65 2.68 -19.61
N ALA A 177 -32.20 3.68 -18.94
CA ALA A 177 -33.61 3.70 -18.57
C ALA A 177 -34.47 3.34 -19.80
N PRO A 178 -35.50 2.48 -19.66
CA PRO A 178 -36.34 2.08 -20.77
C PRO A 178 -36.89 3.33 -21.47
N ALA A 179 -36.69 3.40 -22.78
CA ALA A 179 -37.12 4.53 -23.59
C ALA A 179 -38.59 4.85 -23.31
N ALA A 180 -38.87 6.09 -22.92
CA ALA A 180 -40.21 6.55 -22.66
C ALA A 180 -41.09 6.26 -23.90
N PRO A 181 -42.29 5.66 -23.74
CA PRO A 181 -43.15 5.34 -24.86
C PRO A 181 -43.49 6.63 -25.61
N THR A 182 -43.09 6.70 -26.87
CA THR A 182 -43.47 7.77 -27.79
C THR A 182 -44.99 7.84 -27.83
N ARG A 183 -45.57 8.92 -27.30
CA ARG A 183 -47.00 9.17 -27.38
C ARG A 183 -47.40 9.18 -28.84
N GLY A 184 -48.08 8.11 -29.28
CA GLY A 184 -48.65 8.00 -30.61
C GLY A 184 -49.56 9.18 -30.87
N THR A 185 -49.28 9.90 -31.96
CA THR A 185 -50.16 10.90 -32.53
C THR A 185 -51.50 10.26 -32.87
N SER A 186 -52.55 10.67 -32.15
CA SER A 186 -53.94 10.31 -32.44
C SER A 186 -54.36 10.81 -33.84
N PRO A 187 -55.02 10.00 -34.68
CA PRO A 187 -55.62 10.49 -35.91
C PRO A 187 -56.87 11.30 -35.59
N ARG A 188 -56.95 12.53 -36.09
CA ARG A 188 -58.14 13.40 -36.02
C ARG A 188 -59.35 12.72 -36.69
N PRO A 189 -60.56 12.81 -36.11
CA PRO A 189 -61.77 12.30 -36.73
C PRO A 189 -62.22 13.20 -37.90
N ARG A 190 -62.70 12.58 -38.98
CA ARG A 190 -63.57 13.18 -39.99
C ARG A 190 -64.88 12.42 -40.01
#